data_AF-A0A966R9Q2-F1
#
_entry.id   AF-A0A966R9Q2-F1
#
_cell.length_a   1.000
_cell.length_b   1.000
_cell.length_c   1.000
_cell.angle_alpha   90.00
_cell.angle_beta   90.00
_cell.angle_gamma   90.00
#
_symmetry.space_group_name_H-M   'P 1'
#
loop_
_entity.id
_entity.type
_entity.pdbx_description
1 polymer ?
#
loop_
_entity_poly.entity_id
_entity_poly.type
_entity_poly.pdbx_seq_one_letter_code
_entity_poly.pdbx_strand_id
1 'polypeptide(L)'
;DVGSVSTEGEHDEGEHAGKPFILDDWQMRDIIRPLFDTRRRDGLRRYRTCYVECPRKQGKTTLAAGLAIYLLFADGEAGAEVVSAAADREQASICLDIAKSMVLASPELASRCTVFRKEIVTNKGGRYRAISAEAATKHGFNLSGIIFDELHCQPDRELWDTLVTACGARKQPVTFAITTAGHDRESFCYEMHTYARHVLEGTVKDETFLPVIYSAGDDADWTVESTWKAANPGYGVSIFGDYFRQQVTEAKQSPGKEQSFRRLHLNQWTESLTRWISLEKWNECQGEMPDLRGRQCWAALDLSSTTDLSALVLAFPLDGKIWLMPFCWAPRAALETRERRNKTRFDNWSRSGHLEATAG
;
A
#
# COMPACT_ATOMS: atom_id res chain seq x y z
N ASP A 1 -26.09 18.85 -8.00
CA ASP A 1 -26.41 17.51 -7.48
C ASP A 1 -25.42 16.48 -8.00
N VAL A 2 -24.55 15.98 -7.13
CA VAL A 2 -23.60 14.88 -7.42
C VAL A 2 -24.31 13.51 -7.35
N GLY A 3 -25.63 13.51 -7.15
CA GLY A 3 -26.47 12.32 -6.99
C GLY A 3 -26.92 11.63 -8.28
N SER A 4 -26.45 12.06 -9.46
CA SER A 4 -26.87 11.47 -10.75
C SER A 4 -25.72 11.21 -11.72
N VAL A 5 -24.51 10.98 -11.23
CA VAL A 5 -23.45 10.39 -12.05
C VAL A 5 -23.64 8.87 -12.01
N SER A 6 -24.66 8.38 -12.72
CA SER A 6 -24.65 7.00 -13.20
C SER A 6 -23.58 6.96 -14.30
N THR A 7 -22.35 6.59 -13.92
CA THR A 7 -21.32 6.24 -14.90
C THR A 7 -21.77 4.95 -15.59
N GLU A 8 -22.47 5.09 -16.72
CA GLU A 8 -22.71 3.99 -17.66
C GLU A 8 -21.38 3.60 -18.30
N GLY A 9 -20.52 2.92 -17.55
CA GLY A 9 -19.35 2.21 -18.05
C GLY A 9 -19.55 0.72 -17.77
N GLU A 10 -19.43 -0.13 -18.78
CA GLU A 10 -19.54 -1.58 -18.61
C GLU A 10 -18.27 -2.14 -17.93
N HIS A 11 -18.40 -3.12 -17.02
CA HIS A 11 -17.22 -3.82 -16.50
C HIS A 11 -16.58 -4.68 -17.60
N ASP A 12 -15.25 -4.71 -17.69
CA ASP A 12 -14.55 -5.47 -18.74
C ASP A 12 -14.29 -6.95 -18.41
N GLU A 13 -14.47 -7.40 -17.16
CA GLU A 13 -14.19 -8.79 -16.78
C GLU A 13 -15.14 -9.33 -15.69
N GLY A 14 -15.56 -10.60 -15.83
CA GLY A 14 -16.36 -11.35 -14.84
C GLY A 14 -17.89 -11.22 -14.97
N GLU A 15 -18.63 -11.55 -13.90
CA GLU A 15 -20.11 -11.56 -13.84
C GLU A 15 -20.79 -10.19 -14.08
N HIS A 16 -20.00 -9.12 -14.19
CA HIS A 16 -20.47 -7.75 -14.33
C HIS A 16 -20.30 -7.17 -15.75
N ALA A 17 -19.80 -7.97 -16.70
CA ALA A 17 -19.67 -7.55 -18.10
C ALA A 17 -21.02 -7.06 -18.67
N GLY A 18 -21.01 -5.89 -19.32
CA GLY A 18 -22.22 -5.29 -19.90
C GLY A 18 -23.15 -4.54 -18.94
N LYS A 19 -22.77 -4.35 -17.67
CA LYS A 19 -23.59 -3.63 -16.66
C LYS A 19 -22.95 -2.29 -16.28
N PRO A 20 -23.75 -1.24 -15.99
CA PRO A 20 -23.23 0.04 -15.52
C PRO A 20 -22.33 -0.12 -14.28
N PHE A 21 -21.20 0.57 -14.29
CA PHE A 21 -20.29 0.68 -13.16
C PHE A 21 -20.95 1.53 -12.08
N ILE A 22 -21.51 0.83 -11.10
CA ILE A 22 -22.11 1.44 -9.92
C ILE A 22 -21.04 1.46 -8.83
N LEU A 23 -20.79 2.65 -8.31
CA LEU A 23 -19.89 2.85 -7.17
C LEU A 23 -20.45 2.14 -5.93
N ASP A 24 -19.58 1.45 -5.21
CA ASP A 24 -19.93 0.96 -3.88
C ASP A 24 -20.20 2.14 -2.93
N ASP A 25 -21.08 1.94 -1.95
CA ASP A 25 -21.46 2.97 -0.97
C ASP A 25 -20.25 3.64 -0.30
N TRP A 26 -19.22 2.85 0.02
CA TRP A 26 -17.99 3.36 0.64
C TRP A 26 -17.14 4.20 -0.33
N GLN A 27 -17.08 3.82 -1.61
CA GLN A 27 -16.37 4.60 -2.64
C GLN A 27 -17.04 5.97 -2.79
N MET A 28 -18.38 6.00 -2.79
CA MET A 28 -19.13 7.24 -2.87
C MET A 28 -18.99 8.08 -1.59
N ARG A 29 -19.21 7.46 -0.42
CA ARG A 29 -19.27 8.14 0.88
C ARG A 29 -17.90 8.65 1.35
N ASP A 30 -16.84 7.87 1.17
CA ASP A 30 -15.55 8.14 1.81
C ASP A 30 -14.54 8.76 0.84
N ILE A 31 -14.73 8.59 -0.47
CA ILE A 31 -13.80 9.08 -1.49
C ILE A 31 -14.47 10.19 -2.31
N ILE A 32 -15.48 9.85 -3.12
CA ILE A 32 -16.00 10.76 -4.15
C ILE A 32 -16.68 11.99 -3.54
N ARG A 33 -17.64 11.81 -2.63
CA ARG A 33 -18.33 12.95 -2.01
C ARG A 33 -17.37 13.85 -1.23
N PRO A 34 -16.48 13.35 -0.34
CA PRO A 34 -15.54 14.22 0.34
C PRO A 34 -14.63 14.97 -0.63
N LEU A 35 -14.11 14.31 -1.68
CA LEU A 35 -13.20 14.91 -2.65
C LEU A 35 -13.83 16.06 -3.46
N PHE A 36 -15.09 15.93 -3.87
CA PHE A 36 -15.74 16.91 -4.77
C PHE A 36 -16.75 17.85 -4.10
N ASP A 37 -17.41 17.42 -3.02
CA ASP A 37 -18.43 18.22 -2.34
C ASP A 37 -17.85 19.11 -1.24
N THR A 38 -16.67 18.76 -0.71
CA THR A 38 -16.00 19.60 0.28
C THR A 38 -15.32 20.78 -0.40
N ARG A 39 -15.95 21.95 -0.33
CA ARG A 39 -15.47 23.18 -0.97
C ARG A 39 -14.98 24.21 0.04
N ARG A 40 -14.01 25.01 -0.38
CA ARG A 40 -13.58 26.22 0.32
C ARG A 40 -14.61 27.33 0.11
N ARG A 41 -14.44 28.44 0.84
CA ARG A 41 -15.31 29.62 0.74
C ARG A 41 -15.33 30.27 -0.65
N ASP A 42 -14.26 30.11 -1.42
CA ASP A 42 -14.15 30.61 -2.80
C ASP A 42 -14.85 29.71 -3.83
N GLY A 43 -15.50 28.64 -3.39
CA GLY A 43 -16.23 27.70 -4.25
C GLY A 43 -15.36 26.62 -4.90
N LEU A 44 -14.04 26.69 -4.76
CA LEU A 44 -13.09 25.68 -5.24
C LEU A 44 -13.02 24.49 -4.28
N ARG A 45 -12.61 23.32 -4.78
CA ARG A 45 -12.42 22.13 -3.93
C ARG A 45 -11.42 22.38 -2.82
N ARG A 46 -11.71 21.80 -1.65
CA ARG A 46 -10.80 21.80 -0.50
C ARG A 46 -9.69 20.78 -0.72
N TYR A 47 -10.05 19.53 -0.93
CA TYR A 47 -9.12 18.44 -1.14
C TYR A 47 -8.59 18.46 -2.58
N ARG A 48 -7.27 18.42 -2.71
CA ARG A 48 -6.55 18.40 -3.99
C ARG A 48 -5.68 17.17 -4.12
N THR A 49 -5.31 16.54 -3.01
CA THR A 49 -4.68 15.22 -2.99
C THR A 49 -5.58 14.27 -2.23
N CYS A 50 -5.90 13.13 -2.81
CA CYS A 50 -6.60 12.04 -2.13
C CYS A 50 -5.74 10.80 -2.19
N TYR A 51 -5.45 10.23 -1.02
CA TYR A 51 -4.67 9.03 -0.85
C TYR A 51 -5.58 7.92 -0.34
N VAL A 52 -5.73 6.86 -1.15
CA VAL A 52 -6.58 5.72 -0.85
C VAL A 52 -5.71 4.48 -0.69
N GLU A 53 -5.64 3.98 0.53
CA GLU A 53 -4.93 2.75 0.88
C GLU A 53 -5.95 1.71 1.34
N CYS A 54 -6.14 0.65 0.56
CA CYS A 54 -7.05 -0.43 0.93
C CYS A 54 -6.62 -1.77 0.33
N PRO A 55 -7.14 -2.91 0.82
CA PRO A 55 -6.77 -4.24 0.34
C PRO A 55 -6.97 -4.46 -1.16
N ARG A 56 -6.42 -5.56 -1.70
CA ARG A 56 -6.66 -5.97 -3.08
C ARG A 56 -8.13 -6.34 -3.32
N LYS A 57 -8.54 -6.29 -4.60
CA LYS A 57 -9.91 -6.62 -5.06
C LYS A 57 -11.02 -5.70 -4.54
N GLN A 58 -10.70 -4.42 -4.34
CA GLN A 58 -11.64 -3.37 -3.89
C GLN A 58 -12.07 -2.42 -5.02
N GLY A 59 -11.81 -2.77 -6.29
CA GLY A 59 -12.19 -1.94 -7.44
C GLY A 59 -11.46 -0.58 -7.55
N LYS A 60 -10.30 -0.41 -6.89
CA LYS A 60 -9.56 0.86 -6.86
C LYS A 60 -9.20 1.41 -8.24
N THR A 61 -8.61 0.59 -9.11
CA THR A 61 -8.21 1.02 -10.46
C THR A 61 -9.42 1.37 -11.33
N THR A 62 -10.52 0.62 -11.20
CA THR A 62 -11.79 0.92 -11.89
C THR A 62 -12.39 2.25 -11.40
N LEU A 63 -12.40 2.49 -10.09
CA LEU A 63 -12.78 3.79 -9.51
C LEU A 63 -11.90 4.93 -10.04
N ALA A 64 -10.59 4.71 -10.11
CA ALA A 64 -9.64 5.69 -10.60
C ALA A 64 -9.83 6.02 -12.09
N ALA A 65 -10.17 5.02 -12.91
CA ALA A 65 -10.54 5.21 -14.32
C ALA A 65 -11.82 6.04 -14.46
N GLY A 66 -12.87 5.74 -13.68
CA GLY A 66 -14.09 6.54 -13.65
C GLY A 66 -13.84 7.99 -13.20
N LEU A 67 -12.97 8.18 -12.21
CA LEU A 67 -12.52 9.50 -11.75
C LEU A 67 -11.78 10.25 -12.86
N ALA A 68 -10.88 9.59 -13.60
CA ALA A 68 -10.15 10.18 -14.72
C ALA A 68 -11.11 10.69 -15.81
N ILE A 69 -12.15 9.91 -16.12
CA ILE A 69 -13.21 10.31 -17.06
C ILE A 69 -13.96 11.54 -16.53
N TYR A 70 -14.33 11.56 -15.25
CA TYR A 70 -14.99 12.71 -14.65
C TYR A 70 -14.12 13.97 -14.74
N LEU A 71 -12.83 13.87 -14.39
CA LEU A 71 -11.86 14.97 -14.50
C LEU A 71 -11.68 15.46 -15.94
N LEU A 72 -11.77 14.55 -16.91
CA LEU A 72 -11.62 14.87 -18.33
C LEU A 72 -12.87 15.56 -18.92
N PHE A 73 -14.07 15.14 -18.55
CA PHE A 73 -15.31 15.57 -19.21
C PHE A 73 -16.21 16.49 -18.38
N ALA A 74 -16.22 16.35 -17.06
CA ALA A 74 -17.28 16.87 -16.19
C ALA A 74 -16.79 17.82 -15.09
N ASP A 75 -15.47 17.92 -14.86
CA ASP A 75 -14.92 18.74 -13.77
C ASP A 75 -14.91 20.26 -14.04
N GLY A 76 -15.36 20.67 -15.23
CA GLY A 76 -15.45 22.08 -15.62
C GLY A 76 -14.10 22.73 -15.97
N GLU A 77 -13.01 21.96 -16.02
CA GLU A 77 -11.68 22.44 -16.42
C GLU A 77 -11.55 22.55 -17.94
N ALA A 78 -11.25 23.75 -18.43
CA ALA A 78 -10.98 23.99 -19.84
C ALA A 78 -9.61 23.40 -20.23
N GLY A 79 -9.58 22.62 -21.33
CA GLY A 79 -8.37 21.93 -21.76
C GLY A 79 -7.80 21.03 -20.65
N ALA A 80 -8.66 20.21 -20.04
CA ALA A 80 -8.27 19.27 -19.00
C ALA A 80 -7.11 18.37 -19.49
N GLU A 81 -6.04 18.26 -18.71
CA GLU A 81 -4.92 17.37 -19.00
C GLU A 81 -4.82 16.39 -17.82
N VAL A 82 -5.26 15.17 -18.06
CA VAL A 82 -5.28 14.08 -17.08
C VAL A 82 -4.19 13.07 -17.43
N VAL A 83 -3.50 12.53 -16.43
CA VAL A 83 -2.52 11.47 -16.65
C VAL A 83 -2.68 10.33 -15.66
N SER A 84 -2.40 9.11 -16.13
CA SER A 84 -2.17 7.96 -15.26
C SER A 84 -0.69 7.66 -15.17
N ALA A 85 -0.22 7.47 -13.95
CA ALA A 85 1.17 7.21 -13.60
C ALA A 85 1.25 6.00 -12.67
N ALA A 86 2.27 5.18 -12.88
CA ALA A 86 2.63 4.02 -12.07
C ALA A 86 4.13 3.76 -12.26
N ALA A 87 4.68 2.76 -11.57
CA ALA A 87 6.11 2.45 -11.59
C ALA A 87 6.53 1.95 -12.98
N ASP A 88 5.62 1.21 -13.62
CA ASP A 88 5.71 0.75 -14.99
C ASP A 88 4.65 1.43 -15.85
N ARG A 89 5.01 1.79 -17.08
CA ARG A 89 4.09 2.37 -18.06
C ARG A 89 2.96 1.40 -18.44
N GLU A 90 3.23 0.10 -18.47
CA GLU A 90 2.20 -0.92 -18.73
C GLU A 90 1.14 -0.89 -17.63
N GLN A 91 1.56 -0.79 -16.35
CA GLN A 91 0.64 -0.63 -15.23
C GLN A 91 -0.18 0.67 -15.34
N ALA A 92 0.47 1.79 -15.68
CA ALA A 92 -0.24 3.05 -15.91
C ALA A 92 -1.26 2.97 -17.07
N SER A 93 -1.00 2.11 -18.06
CA SER A 93 -1.88 1.91 -19.21
C SER A 93 -3.14 1.14 -18.86
N ILE A 94 -3.12 0.27 -17.84
CA ILE A 94 -4.31 -0.47 -17.37
C ILE A 94 -5.45 0.49 -17.01
N CYS A 95 -5.16 1.53 -16.22
CA CYS A 95 -6.16 2.53 -15.83
C CYS A 95 -6.68 3.33 -17.05
N LEU A 96 -5.82 3.63 -18.01
CA LEU A 96 -6.22 4.28 -19.26
C LEU A 96 -7.12 3.37 -20.10
N ASP A 97 -6.79 2.09 -20.21
CA ASP A 97 -7.52 1.15 -21.04
C ASP A 97 -8.91 0.85 -20.47
N ILE A 98 -9.04 0.68 -19.15
CA ILE A 98 -10.36 0.60 -18.48
C ILE A 98 -11.19 1.84 -18.79
N ALA A 99 -10.59 3.04 -18.72
CA ALA A 99 -11.32 4.27 -19.02
C ALA A 99 -11.74 4.35 -20.49
N LYS A 100 -10.92 3.85 -21.44
CA LYS A 100 -11.30 3.79 -22.85
C LYS A 100 -12.50 2.88 -23.05
N SER A 101 -12.50 1.70 -22.43
CA SER A 101 -13.63 0.77 -22.50
C SER A 101 -14.91 1.41 -21.96
N MET A 102 -14.84 2.06 -20.79
CA MET A 102 -15.97 2.81 -20.23
C MET A 102 -16.47 3.92 -21.16
N VAL A 103 -15.56 4.69 -21.78
CA VAL A 103 -15.93 5.75 -22.74
C VAL A 103 -16.57 5.17 -23.99
N LEU A 104 -16.06 4.07 -24.53
CA LEU A 104 -16.59 3.42 -25.73
C LEU A 104 -17.94 2.74 -25.48
N ALA A 105 -18.16 2.24 -24.26
CA ALA A 105 -19.44 1.68 -23.82
C ALA A 105 -20.54 2.75 -23.67
N SER A 106 -20.18 4.03 -23.51
CA SER A 106 -21.12 5.14 -23.42
C SER A 106 -21.22 5.91 -24.75
N PRO A 107 -22.32 5.79 -25.51
CA PRO A 107 -22.48 6.53 -26.78
C PRO A 107 -22.34 8.05 -26.61
N GLU A 108 -22.76 8.58 -25.46
CA GLU A 108 -22.66 10.00 -25.17
C GLU A 108 -21.21 10.45 -24.97
N LEU A 109 -20.40 9.71 -24.22
CA LEU A 109 -18.96 10.02 -24.05
C LEU A 109 -18.19 9.78 -25.35
N ALA A 110 -18.45 8.67 -26.04
CA ALA A 110 -17.83 8.33 -27.31
C ALA A 110 -18.04 9.43 -28.37
N SER A 111 -19.24 10.04 -28.43
CA SER A 111 -19.52 11.14 -29.37
C SER A 111 -18.74 12.44 -29.10
N ARG A 112 -18.19 12.59 -27.89
CA ARG A 112 -17.53 13.82 -27.41
C ARG A 112 -16.01 13.75 -27.46
N CYS A 113 -15.43 12.64 -27.93
CA CYS A 113 -14.00 12.44 -27.99
C CYS A 113 -13.56 11.54 -29.15
N THR A 114 -12.26 11.46 -29.35
CA THR A 114 -11.61 10.43 -30.14
C THR A 114 -10.73 9.60 -29.22
N VAL A 115 -10.93 8.28 -29.23
CA VAL A 115 -10.14 7.32 -28.46
C VAL A 115 -9.00 6.81 -29.34
N PHE A 116 -7.77 7.11 -28.96
CA PHE A 116 -6.55 6.62 -29.61
C PHE A 116 -5.91 5.50 -28.80
N ARG A 117 -4.92 4.82 -29.40
CA ARG A 117 -4.18 3.76 -28.72
C ARG A 117 -3.51 4.22 -27.42
N LYS A 118 -2.98 5.45 -27.38
CA LYS A 118 -2.19 5.95 -26.23
C LYS A 118 -2.86 7.07 -25.43
N GLU A 119 -4.02 7.54 -25.87
CA GLU A 119 -4.70 8.66 -25.23
C GLU A 119 -6.20 8.73 -25.60
N ILE A 120 -6.97 9.47 -24.81
CA ILE A 120 -8.31 9.94 -25.14
C ILE A 120 -8.23 11.44 -25.36
N VAL A 121 -8.76 11.94 -26.47
CA VAL A 121 -8.77 13.38 -26.79
C VAL A 121 -10.21 13.84 -26.96
N THR A 122 -10.65 14.78 -26.12
CA THR A 122 -12.00 15.35 -26.20
C THR A 122 -12.11 16.38 -27.32
N ASN A 123 -13.32 16.58 -27.84
CA ASN A 123 -13.59 17.61 -28.87
C ASN A 123 -13.32 19.04 -28.36
N LYS A 124 -13.20 19.23 -27.04
CA LYS A 124 -12.86 20.50 -26.38
C LYS A 124 -11.36 20.64 -26.08
N GLY A 125 -10.53 19.74 -26.61
CA GLY A 125 -9.06 19.81 -26.47
C GLY A 125 -8.48 19.24 -25.18
N GLY A 126 -9.32 18.68 -24.29
CA GLY A 126 -8.84 17.93 -23.13
C GLY A 126 -8.23 16.58 -23.52
N ARG A 127 -7.23 16.11 -22.77
CA ARG A 127 -6.46 14.89 -23.04
C ARG A 127 -6.29 14.03 -21.80
N TYR A 128 -6.35 12.70 -21.98
CA TYR A 128 -6.00 11.72 -20.96
C TYR A 128 -5.03 10.68 -21.52
N ARG A 129 -3.89 10.47 -20.87
CA ARG A 129 -2.84 9.52 -21.30
C ARG A 129 -2.12 8.83 -20.14
N ALA A 130 -1.56 7.67 -20.41
CA ALA A 130 -0.63 7.00 -19.50
C ALA A 130 0.80 7.48 -19.76
N ILE A 131 1.53 7.83 -18.70
CA ILE A 131 2.89 8.36 -18.77
C ILE A 131 3.88 7.48 -18.01
N SER A 132 5.11 7.41 -18.52
CA SER A 132 6.25 6.83 -17.81
C SER A 132 7.03 7.93 -17.06
N ALA A 133 7.88 7.52 -16.12
CA ALA A 133 8.76 8.44 -15.39
C ALA A 133 9.60 9.33 -16.33
N GLU A 134 10.22 8.74 -17.35
CA GLU A 134 11.04 9.48 -18.33
C GLU A 134 10.25 10.50 -19.16
N ALA A 135 8.96 10.24 -19.42
CA ALA A 135 8.12 11.16 -20.15
C ALA A 135 7.71 12.34 -19.26
N ALA A 136 7.50 12.11 -17.96
CA ALA A 136 7.16 13.14 -16.99
C ALA A 136 8.23 14.25 -16.93
N THR A 137 9.50 13.88 -16.95
CA THR A 137 10.62 14.83 -16.80
C THR A 137 10.91 15.65 -18.06
N LYS A 138 10.44 15.22 -19.23
CA LYS A 138 10.75 15.86 -20.53
C LYS A 138 9.67 16.83 -21.02
N HIS A 139 8.51 16.89 -20.37
CA HIS A 139 7.36 17.64 -20.85
C HIS A 139 6.94 18.72 -19.87
N GLY A 140 6.76 19.96 -20.37
CA GLY A 140 6.12 21.04 -19.62
C GLY A 140 4.61 20.85 -19.52
N PHE A 141 4.19 19.86 -18.73
CA PHE A 141 2.78 19.55 -18.54
C PHE A 141 2.06 20.63 -17.72
N ASN A 142 0.77 20.83 -18.00
CA ASN A 142 -0.13 21.66 -17.21
C ASN A 142 -1.33 20.80 -16.75
N LEU A 143 -1.05 19.88 -15.84
CA LEU A 143 -1.94 18.79 -15.45
C LEU A 143 -3.08 19.30 -14.58
N SER A 144 -4.32 18.94 -14.92
CA SER A 144 -5.50 19.15 -14.07
C SER A 144 -5.87 17.91 -13.27
N GLY A 145 -5.42 16.73 -13.68
CA GLY A 145 -5.67 15.47 -12.99
C GLY A 145 -4.47 14.52 -13.04
N ILE A 146 -4.15 13.89 -11.92
CA ILE A 146 -3.15 12.84 -11.80
C ILE A 146 -3.83 11.64 -11.15
N ILE A 147 -3.81 10.50 -11.83
CA ILE A 147 -4.13 9.20 -11.25
C ILE A 147 -2.81 8.48 -11.01
N PHE A 148 -2.53 8.15 -9.76
CA PHE A 148 -1.32 7.47 -9.35
C PHE A 148 -1.69 6.08 -8.84
N ASP A 149 -1.43 5.04 -9.64
CA ASP A 149 -1.77 3.66 -9.30
C ASP A 149 -0.57 2.90 -8.70
N GLU A 150 -0.89 1.98 -7.80
CA GLU A 150 0.04 1.15 -7.04
C GLU A 150 1.26 1.91 -6.50
N LEU A 151 0.99 2.92 -5.66
CA LEU A 151 2.04 3.77 -5.08
C LEU A 151 3.14 2.98 -4.35
N HIS A 152 2.78 1.84 -3.73
CA HIS A 152 3.72 0.93 -3.07
C HIS A 152 4.79 0.32 -3.99
N CYS A 153 4.60 0.38 -5.32
CA CYS A 153 5.59 -0.07 -6.29
C CYS A 153 6.56 1.04 -6.71
N GLN A 154 6.37 2.29 -6.27
CA GLN A 154 7.28 3.38 -6.64
C GLN A 154 8.64 3.19 -5.99
N PRO A 155 9.73 3.33 -6.75
CA PRO A 155 11.08 3.25 -6.19
C PRO A 155 11.40 4.46 -5.30
N ASP A 156 10.90 5.64 -5.67
CA ASP A 156 11.16 6.91 -5.00
C ASP A 156 10.05 7.94 -5.27
N ARG A 157 10.29 9.18 -4.84
CA ARG A 157 9.36 10.32 -4.95
C ARG A 157 9.47 11.12 -6.25
N GLU A 158 10.44 10.84 -7.13
CA GLU A 158 10.78 11.72 -8.26
C GLU A 158 9.60 11.91 -9.22
N LEU A 159 8.95 10.80 -9.60
CA LEU A 159 7.78 10.85 -10.49
C LEU A 159 6.61 11.59 -9.83
N TRP A 160 6.36 11.36 -8.55
CA TRP A 160 5.31 12.05 -7.80
C TRP A 160 5.54 13.56 -7.78
N ASP A 161 6.72 14.00 -7.35
CA ASP A 161 7.05 15.42 -7.21
C ASP A 161 7.03 16.13 -8.57
N THR A 162 7.50 15.47 -9.63
CA THR A 162 7.46 15.99 -11.00
C THR A 162 6.03 16.26 -11.46
N LEU A 163 5.11 15.32 -11.25
CA LEU A 163 3.73 15.47 -11.69
C LEU A 163 2.96 16.48 -10.85
N VAL A 164 3.11 16.45 -9.53
CA VAL A 164 2.46 17.43 -8.64
C VAL A 164 2.92 18.84 -8.96
N THR A 165 4.20 19.03 -9.30
CA THR A 165 4.72 20.35 -9.74
C THR A 165 4.07 20.81 -11.06
N ALA A 166 3.82 19.88 -11.99
CA ALA A 166 3.13 20.17 -13.25
C ALA A 166 1.65 20.59 -13.08
N CYS A 167 1.07 20.46 -11.89
CA CYS A 167 -0.25 20.97 -11.56
C CYS A 167 -0.27 22.44 -11.11
N GLY A 168 0.89 23.08 -10.88
CA GLY A 168 1.00 24.37 -10.21
C GLY A 168 0.26 25.54 -10.87
N ALA A 169 -0.01 25.47 -12.17
CA ALA A 169 -0.75 26.51 -12.90
C ALA A 169 -2.29 26.32 -12.87
N ARG A 170 -2.80 25.20 -12.35
CA ARG A 170 -4.24 24.92 -12.23
C ARG A 170 -4.75 25.37 -10.86
N LYS A 171 -5.97 25.92 -10.81
CA LYS A 171 -6.57 26.44 -9.57
C LYS A 171 -7.02 25.35 -8.60
N GLN A 172 -7.42 24.20 -9.15
CA GLN A 172 -8.00 23.09 -8.39
C GLN A 172 -7.62 21.71 -8.97
N PRO A 173 -6.32 21.42 -9.21
CA PRO A 173 -5.91 20.12 -9.71
C PRO A 173 -6.27 19.01 -8.70
N VAL A 174 -6.46 17.79 -9.20
CA VAL A 174 -6.68 16.59 -8.38
C VAL A 174 -5.56 15.59 -8.59
N THR A 175 -4.90 15.20 -7.51
CA THR A 175 -4.01 14.04 -7.43
C THR A 175 -4.72 12.93 -6.67
N PHE A 176 -5.02 11.83 -7.35
CA PHE A 176 -5.68 10.67 -6.79
C PHE A 176 -4.70 9.50 -6.75
N ALA A 177 -4.21 9.18 -5.56
CA ALA A 177 -3.24 8.12 -5.34
C ALA A 177 -3.94 6.91 -4.74
N ILE A 178 -3.78 5.75 -5.37
CA ILE A 178 -4.32 4.49 -4.90
C ILE A 178 -3.19 3.51 -4.63
N THR A 179 -3.31 2.73 -3.57
CA THR A 179 -2.31 1.73 -3.22
C THR A 179 -2.87 0.63 -2.32
N THR A 180 -2.07 -0.41 -2.16
CA THR A 180 -2.14 -1.38 -1.06
C THR A 180 -0.94 -1.17 -0.13
N ALA A 181 -0.99 -1.73 1.07
CA ALA A 181 0.13 -1.72 2.01
C ALA A 181 1.36 -2.39 1.38
N GLY A 182 2.51 -1.75 1.57
CA GLY A 182 3.80 -2.26 1.10
C GLY A 182 4.48 -3.18 2.12
N HIS A 183 5.73 -3.52 1.83
CA HIS A 183 6.61 -4.26 2.74
C HIS A 183 7.85 -3.47 3.17
N ASP A 184 8.14 -2.37 2.48
CA ASP A 184 9.29 -1.54 2.72
C ASP A 184 8.86 -0.26 3.47
N ARG A 185 9.31 -0.15 4.72
CA ARG A 185 9.03 1.00 5.60
C ARG A 185 9.97 2.18 5.36
N GLU A 186 10.93 2.06 4.45
CA GLU A 186 11.77 3.16 3.99
C GLU A 186 11.25 3.72 2.65
N SER A 187 10.24 3.09 2.06
CA SER A 187 9.66 3.50 0.78
C SER A 187 8.89 4.84 0.86
N PHE A 188 8.80 5.52 -0.28
CA PHE A 188 7.95 6.71 -0.43
C PHE A 188 6.47 6.42 -0.09
N CYS A 189 5.99 5.21 -0.40
CA CYS A 189 4.62 4.83 -0.04
C CYS A 189 4.42 4.77 1.49
N TYR A 190 5.43 4.33 2.25
CA TYR A 190 5.36 4.34 3.71
C TYR A 190 5.45 5.75 4.31
N GLU A 191 6.22 6.65 3.68
CA GLU A 191 6.20 8.09 4.01
C GLU A 191 4.77 8.64 3.86
N MET A 192 4.11 8.36 2.73
CA MET A 192 2.73 8.77 2.46
C MET A 192 1.72 8.14 3.41
N HIS A 193 1.87 6.85 3.73
CA HIS A 193 1.07 6.16 4.73
C HIS A 193 1.17 6.85 6.10
N THR A 194 2.40 7.12 6.55
CA THR A 194 2.67 7.78 7.83
C THR A 194 2.08 9.19 7.87
N TYR A 195 2.24 9.94 6.78
CA TYR A 195 1.62 11.26 6.63
C TYR A 195 0.09 11.19 6.73
N ALA A 196 -0.53 10.27 5.98
CA ALA A 196 -1.97 10.06 5.99
C ALA A 196 -2.51 9.69 7.38
N ARG A 197 -1.80 8.82 8.12
CA ARG A 197 -2.10 8.49 9.51
C ARG A 197 -2.05 9.72 10.43
N HIS A 198 -0.99 10.53 10.33
CA HIS A 198 -0.89 11.76 11.14
C HIS A 198 -1.96 12.80 10.81
N VAL A 199 -2.43 12.87 9.55
CA VAL A 199 -3.57 13.73 9.17
C VAL A 199 -4.87 13.20 9.77
N LEU A 200 -5.13 11.89 9.72
CA LEU A 200 -6.30 11.26 10.35
C LEU A 200 -6.32 11.46 11.88
N GLU A 201 -5.16 11.37 12.52
CA GLU A 201 -4.99 11.57 13.97
C GLU A 201 -5.04 13.05 14.38
N GLY A 202 -4.99 13.98 13.41
CA GLY A 202 -5.01 15.43 13.64
C GLY A 202 -3.67 16.02 14.11
N THR A 203 -2.62 15.21 14.18
CA THR A 203 -1.26 15.61 14.53
C THR A 203 -0.64 16.50 13.44
N VAL A 204 -0.99 16.22 12.17
CA VAL A 204 -0.69 17.08 11.01
C VAL A 204 -1.99 17.72 10.53
N LYS A 205 -1.99 19.04 10.36
CA LYS A 205 -3.12 19.77 9.80
C LYS A 205 -2.87 20.10 8.33
N ASP A 206 -3.37 19.25 7.45
CA ASP A 206 -3.41 19.51 6.02
C ASP A 206 -4.85 19.46 5.52
N GLU A 207 -5.39 20.65 5.24
CA GLU A 207 -6.78 20.77 4.77
C GLU A 207 -6.95 20.39 3.30
N THR A 208 -5.86 20.11 2.57
CA THR A 208 -5.88 19.80 1.14
C THR A 208 -5.66 18.32 0.84
N PHE A 209 -5.33 17.53 1.86
CA PHE A 209 -5.07 16.11 1.77
C PHE A 209 -6.23 15.29 2.35
N LEU A 210 -6.78 14.39 1.55
CA LEU A 210 -7.85 13.46 1.94
C LEU A 210 -7.27 12.05 2.13
N PRO A 211 -6.98 11.63 3.37
CA PRO A 211 -6.58 10.25 3.66
C PRO A 211 -7.80 9.32 3.77
N VAL A 212 -7.77 8.21 3.04
CA VAL A 212 -8.74 7.11 3.15
C VAL A 212 -7.96 5.81 3.33
N ILE A 213 -7.90 5.31 4.56
CA ILE A 213 -7.16 4.09 4.90
C ILE A 213 -8.13 3.04 5.42
N TYR A 214 -8.14 1.90 4.76
CA TYR A 214 -8.82 0.69 5.19
C TYR A 214 -7.79 -0.38 5.50
N SER A 215 -7.62 -0.69 6.78
CA SER A 215 -6.69 -1.73 7.23
C SER A 215 -7.18 -2.38 8.53
N ALA A 216 -6.77 -3.62 8.76
CA ALA A 216 -6.85 -4.21 10.08
C ALA A 216 -5.76 -3.58 10.97
N GLY A 217 -6.03 -3.48 12.28
CA GLY A 217 -4.98 -3.10 13.24
C GLY A 217 -3.81 -4.10 13.19
N ASP A 218 -2.59 -3.65 13.45
CA ASP A 218 -1.36 -4.44 13.24
C ASP A 218 -1.39 -5.79 13.99
N ASP A 219 -1.91 -5.78 15.21
CA ASP A 219 -2.02 -6.96 16.09
C ASP A 219 -3.35 -7.71 15.95
N ALA A 220 -4.21 -7.31 15.00
CA ALA A 220 -5.50 -7.97 14.81
C ALA A 220 -5.32 -9.44 14.38
N ASP A 221 -6.16 -10.32 14.93
CA ASP A 221 -6.19 -11.72 14.54
C ASP A 221 -6.63 -11.85 13.09
N TRP A 222 -5.69 -12.25 12.24
CA TRP A 222 -5.90 -12.36 10.80
C TRP A 222 -6.74 -13.59 10.42
N THR A 223 -7.02 -14.49 11.35
CA THR A 223 -7.73 -15.75 11.07
C THR A 223 -9.24 -15.66 11.25
N VAL A 224 -9.75 -14.54 11.78
CA VAL A 224 -11.17 -14.35 12.08
C VAL A 224 -11.89 -13.42 11.10
N GLU A 225 -13.14 -13.77 10.79
CA GLU A 225 -13.94 -13.07 9.78
C GLU A 225 -14.26 -11.60 10.13
N SER A 226 -14.35 -11.28 11.41
CA SER A 226 -14.54 -9.90 11.88
C SER A 226 -13.41 -8.97 11.43
N THR A 227 -12.16 -9.45 11.49
CA THR A 227 -10.98 -8.70 11.03
C THR A 227 -11.02 -8.46 9.53
N TRP A 228 -11.47 -9.46 8.76
CA TRP A 228 -11.58 -9.35 7.30
C TRP A 228 -12.61 -8.28 6.94
N LYS A 229 -13.79 -8.31 7.57
CA LYS A 229 -14.85 -7.31 7.37
C LYS A 229 -14.40 -5.90 7.73
N ALA A 230 -13.65 -5.75 8.82
CA ALA A 230 -13.16 -4.44 9.27
C ALA A 230 -12.16 -3.83 8.27
N ALA A 231 -11.26 -4.65 7.70
CA ALA A 231 -10.25 -4.18 6.76
C ALA A 231 -10.78 -3.98 5.33
N ASN A 232 -11.91 -4.62 4.97
CA ASN A 232 -12.37 -4.71 3.59
C ASN A 232 -13.77 -4.07 3.45
N PRO A 233 -13.86 -2.82 2.96
CA PRO A 233 -15.14 -2.14 2.84
C PRO A 233 -16.07 -2.78 1.78
N GLY A 234 -15.52 -3.48 0.78
CA GLY A 234 -16.28 -4.26 -0.20
C GLY A 234 -16.62 -5.69 0.22
N TYR A 235 -16.44 -6.07 1.50
CA TYR A 235 -16.75 -7.42 1.96
C TYR A 235 -18.24 -7.74 1.79
N GLY A 236 -18.54 -8.85 1.13
CA GLY A 236 -19.90 -9.28 0.80
C GLY A 236 -20.45 -8.69 -0.51
N VAL A 237 -19.68 -7.84 -1.20
CA VAL A 237 -20.02 -7.28 -2.51
C VAL A 237 -19.03 -7.77 -3.56
N SER A 238 -17.75 -7.45 -3.39
CA SER A 238 -16.68 -7.76 -4.37
C SER A 238 -15.78 -8.92 -3.93
N ILE A 239 -15.77 -9.22 -2.62
CA ILE A 239 -15.03 -10.34 -2.04
C ILE A 239 -15.87 -11.02 -0.95
N PHE A 240 -15.76 -12.34 -0.86
CA PHE A 240 -16.63 -13.17 -0.02
C PHE A 240 -15.84 -14.02 0.98
N GLY A 241 -16.50 -14.40 2.08
CA GLY A 241 -15.86 -15.11 3.19
C GLY A 241 -15.19 -16.44 2.81
N ASP A 242 -15.74 -17.17 1.85
CA ASP A 242 -15.15 -18.46 1.42
C ASP A 242 -13.76 -18.30 0.82
N TYR A 243 -13.54 -17.22 0.05
CA TYR A 243 -12.23 -16.88 -0.48
C TYR A 243 -11.22 -16.62 0.66
N PHE A 244 -11.62 -15.85 1.67
CA PHE A 244 -10.76 -15.59 2.83
C PHE A 244 -10.46 -16.86 3.63
N ARG A 245 -11.47 -17.71 3.88
CA ARG A 245 -11.28 -19.00 4.59
C ARG A 245 -10.27 -19.89 3.87
N GLN A 246 -10.34 -19.95 2.54
CA GLN A 246 -9.35 -20.67 1.74
C GLN A 246 -7.95 -20.06 1.90
N GLN A 247 -7.81 -18.75 1.70
CA GLN A 247 -6.51 -18.07 1.84
C GLN A 247 -5.92 -18.24 3.24
N VAL A 248 -6.74 -18.18 4.28
CA VAL A 248 -6.31 -18.37 5.67
C VAL A 248 -5.83 -19.80 5.92
N THR A 249 -6.53 -20.79 5.37
CA THR A 249 -6.12 -22.20 5.48
C THR A 249 -4.73 -22.42 4.88
N GLU A 250 -4.47 -21.83 3.71
CA GLU A 250 -3.15 -21.90 3.08
C GLU A 250 -2.08 -21.10 3.84
N ALA A 251 -2.43 -19.93 4.36
CA ALA A 251 -1.53 -19.06 5.11
C ALA A 251 -1.07 -19.71 6.43
N LYS A 252 -1.93 -20.48 7.11
CA LYS A 252 -1.56 -21.22 8.34
C LYS A 252 -0.42 -22.21 8.12
N GLN A 253 -0.21 -22.65 6.89
CA GLN A 253 0.84 -23.61 6.55
C GLN A 253 2.17 -22.96 6.17
N SER A 254 2.22 -21.63 5.96
CA SER A 254 3.41 -20.94 5.47
C SER A 254 3.50 -19.49 5.98
N PRO A 255 4.57 -19.12 6.72
CA PRO A 255 4.78 -17.75 7.17
C PRO A 255 4.81 -16.72 6.02
N GLY A 256 5.31 -17.09 4.85
CA GLY A 256 5.32 -16.20 3.68
C GLY A 256 3.93 -15.97 3.10
N LYS A 257 3.05 -16.99 3.15
CA LYS A 257 1.65 -16.85 2.77
C LYS A 257 0.87 -16.05 3.81
N GLU A 258 1.17 -16.20 5.11
CA GLU A 258 0.61 -15.32 6.15
C GLU A 258 0.97 -13.86 5.92
N GLN A 259 2.24 -13.53 5.66
CA GLN A 259 2.64 -12.15 5.37
C GLN A 259 1.93 -11.61 4.11
N SER A 260 1.86 -12.43 3.06
CA SER A 260 1.13 -12.05 1.84
C SER A 260 -0.35 -11.81 2.12
N PHE A 261 -0.98 -12.63 2.96
CA PHE A 261 -2.37 -12.47 3.34
C PHE A 261 -2.60 -11.19 4.14
N ARG A 262 -1.81 -10.98 5.19
CA ARG A 262 -1.85 -9.77 6.03
C ARG A 262 -1.68 -8.50 5.20
N ARG A 263 -0.69 -8.48 4.30
CA ARG A 263 -0.44 -7.33 3.43
C ARG A 263 -1.56 -7.12 2.41
N LEU A 264 -1.89 -8.13 1.62
CA LEU A 264 -2.76 -7.97 0.45
C LEU A 264 -4.26 -7.99 0.78
N HIS A 265 -4.67 -8.64 1.87
CA HIS A 265 -6.07 -8.83 2.25
C HIS A 265 -6.47 -8.09 3.52
N LEU A 266 -5.53 -7.77 4.41
CA LEU A 266 -5.80 -6.96 5.60
C LEU A 266 -5.17 -5.57 5.54
N ASN A 267 -4.41 -5.29 4.48
CA ASN A 267 -3.73 -4.02 4.26
C ASN A 267 -2.84 -3.62 5.46
N GLN A 268 -2.15 -4.61 6.02
CA GLN A 268 -1.18 -4.42 7.10
C GLN A 268 0.23 -4.26 6.52
N TRP A 269 0.99 -3.31 7.06
CA TRP A 269 2.39 -3.12 6.70
C TRP A 269 3.28 -4.21 7.33
N THR A 270 3.62 -5.21 6.52
CA THR A 270 4.51 -6.32 6.91
C THR A 270 5.97 -5.96 6.70
N GLU A 271 6.88 -6.51 7.50
CA GLU A 271 8.32 -6.42 7.22
C GLU A 271 8.73 -7.48 6.19
N SER A 272 9.65 -7.13 5.28
CA SER A 272 10.19 -8.01 4.23
C SER A 272 10.97 -9.22 4.74
N LEU A 273 11.37 -9.24 6.02
CA LEU A 273 11.97 -10.42 6.63
C LEU A 273 10.88 -11.48 6.85
N THR A 274 10.76 -12.39 5.90
CA THR A 274 10.01 -13.63 6.06
C THR A 274 10.62 -14.41 7.21
N ARG A 275 9.92 -14.47 8.35
CA ARG A 275 10.34 -15.32 9.45
C ARG A 275 10.34 -16.76 8.95
N TRP A 276 11.52 -17.39 8.95
CA TRP A 276 11.69 -18.77 8.47
C TRP A 276 10.89 -19.77 9.31
N ILE A 277 10.77 -19.52 10.61
CA ILE A 277 10.01 -20.33 11.57
C ILE A 277 8.87 -19.47 12.12
N SER A 278 7.64 -20.01 12.19
CA SER A 278 6.52 -19.30 12.81
C SER A 278 6.77 -19.11 14.31
N LEU A 279 6.35 -17.98 14.88
CA LEU A 279 6.53 -17.73 16.32
C LEU A 279 5.82 -18.77 17.19
N GLU A 280 4.66 -19.27 16.75
CA GLU A 280 3.93 -20.32 17.46
C GLU A 280 4.77 -21.60 17.57
N LYS A 281 5.29 -22.12 16.45
CA LYS A 281 6.18 -23.30 16.45
C LYS A 281 7.47 -23.06 17.21
N TRP A 282 8.01 -21.83 17.14
CA TRP A 282 9.19 -21.45 17.92
C TRP A 282 8.90 -21.47 19.42
N ASN A 283 7.75 -20.92 19.84
CA ASN A 283 7.33 -20.90 21.24
C ASN A 283 7.01 -22.31 21.76
N GLU A 284 6.45 -23.19 20.93
CA GLU A 284 6.24 -24.61 21.23
C GLU A 284 7.56 -25.38 21.47
N CYS A 285 8.70 -24.87 20.97
CA CYS A 285 10.01 -25.46 21.23
C CYS A 285 10.63 -25.07 22.58
N GLN A 286 9.96 -24.24 23.39
CA GLN A 286 10.46 -23.92 24.73
C GLN A 286 10.48 -25.16 25.64
N GLY A 287 11.47 -25.24 26.51
CA GLY A 287 11.62 -26.33 27.47
C GLY A 287 12.66 -26.01 28.53
N GLU A 288 12.80 -26.90 29.52
CA GLU A 288 13.88 -26.83 30.50
C GLU A 288 15.19 -27.32 29.91
N MET A 289 16.30 -26.71 30.31
CA MET A 289 17.63 -27.08 29.83
C MET A 289 17.99 -28.50 30.27
N PRO A 290 18.28 -29.43 29.35
CA PRO A 290 18.69 -30.79 29.69
C PRO A 290 20.16 -30.83 30.17
N ASP A 291 20.60 -31.94 30.75
CA ASP A 291 22.02 -32.12 31.09
C ASP A 291 22.85 -32.36 29.82
N LEU A 292 23.66 -31.36 29.45
CA LEU A 292 24.49 -31.34 28.24
C LEU A 292 25.93 -31.82 28.50
N ARG A 293 26.30 -32.12 29.75
CA ARG A 293 27.69 -32.49 30.10
C ARG A 293 28.11 -33.78 29.40
N GLY A 294 29.28 -33.74 28.75
CA GLY A 294 29.83 -34.88 28.00
C GLY A 294 29.10 -35.22 26.70
N ARG A 295 28.11 -34.42 26.29
CA ARG A 295 27.38 -34.64 25.03
C ARG A 295 28.12 -34.02 23.86
N GLN A 296 28.05 -34.67 22.71
CA GLN A 296 28.54 -34.12 21.46
C GLN A 296 27.65 -32.95 21.02
N CYS A 297 28.26 -31.89 20.50
CA CYS A 297 27.56 -30.77 19.88
C CYS A 297 28.29 -30.30 18.62
N TRP A 298 27.57 -29.50 17.82
CA TRP A 298 28.15 -28.72 16.74
C TRP A 298 28.11 -27.25 17.12
N ALA A 299 29.17 -26.52 16.78
CA ALA A 299 29.28 -25.09 17.05
C ALA A 299 29.22 -24.31 15.73
N ALA A 300 28.41 -23.26 15.70
CA ALA A 300 28.40 -22.26 14.64
C ALA A 300 28.76 -20.89 15.24
N LEU A 301 29.82 -20.27 14.71
CA LEU A 301 30.29 -18.97 15.15
C LEU A 301 30.08 -17.96 14.02
N ASP A 302 29.35 -16.90 14.32
CA ASP A 302 29.15 -15.74 13.47
C ASP A 302 29.76 -14.51 14.15
N LEU A 303 30.68 -13.84 13.47
CA LEU A 303 31.45 -12.72 14.01
C LEU A 303 31.13 -11.45 13.23
N SER A 304 30.75 -10.39 13.96
CA SER A 304 30.61 -9.06 13.37
C SER A 304 31.82 -8.18 13.66
N SER A 305 32.16 -7.31 12.71
CA SER A 305 33.28 -6.35 12.79
C SER A 305 32.85 -4.89 12.89
N THR A 306 31.55 -4.59 12.77
CA THR A 306 31.06 -3.20 12.69
C THR A 306 29.97 -2.89 13.71
N THR A 307 28.74 -3.32 13.45
CA THR A 307 27.60 -2.98 14.30
C THR A 307 26.82 -4.19 14.79
N ASP A 308 26.87 -5.34 14.10
CA ASP A 308 26.05 -6.51 14.42
C ASP A 308 26.51 -7.25 15.67
N LEU A 309 25.64 -8.12 16.19
CA LEU A 309 25.98 -9.01 17.29
C LEU A 309 26.94 -10.08 16.76
N SER A 310 27.91 -10.45 17.58
CA SER A 310 28.64 -11.72 17.39
C SER A 310 27.89 -12.81 18.14
N ALA A 311 27.74 -13.99 17.54
CA ALA A 311 27.01 -15.10 18.13
C ALA A 311 27.74 -16.42 17.96
N LEU A 312 27.79 -17.22 19.04
CA LEU A 312 28.18 -18.62 19.02
C LEU A 312 26.95 -19.44 19.39
N VAL A 313 26.54 -20.37 18.54
CA VAL A 313 25.44 -21.29 18.86
C VAL A 313 25.96 -22.70 18.92
N LEU A 314 25.77 -23.35 20.07
CA LEU A 314 26.02 -24.77 20.25
C LEU A 314 24.73 -25.55 20.02
N ALA A 315 24.75 -26.51 19.08
CA ALA A 315 23.63 -27.37 18.72
C ALA A 315 23.87 -28.79 19.22
N PHE A 316 23.02 -29.25 20.15
CA PHE A 316 23.09 -30.59 20.75
C PHE A 316 21.97 -31.49 20.19
N PRO A 317 22.29 -32.60 19.50
CA PRO A 317 21.29 -33.57 19.08
C PRO A 317 20.81 -34.39 20.28
N LEU A 318 19.50 -34.37 20.53
CA LEU A 318 18.84 -35.08 21.62
C LEU A 318 17.61 -35.81 21.08
N ASP A 319 17.73 -37.11 20.83
CA ASP A 319 16.61 -38.02 20.51
C ASP A 319 15.56 -37.44 19.54
N GLY A 320 16.01 -37.05 18.34
CA GLY A 320 15.16 -36.49 17.28
C GLY A 320 14.86 -35.00 17.40
N LYS A 321 15.38 -34.31 18.42
CA LYS A 321 15.35 -32.85 18.59
C LYS A 321 16.77 -32.28 18.60
N ILE A 322 16.86 -30.96 18.45
CA ILE A 322 18.11 -30.22 18.58
C ILE A 322 17.92 -29.16 19.66
N TRP A 323 18.75 -29.19 20.70
CA TRP A 323 18.81 -28.12 21.68
C TRP A 323 19.83 -27.08 21.23
N LEU A 324 19.41 -25.81 21.13
CA LEU A 324 20.27 -24.70 20.77
C LEU A 324 20.65 -23.91 22.02
N MET A 325 21.95 -23.71 22.22
CA MET A 325 22.50 -22.89 23.29
C MET A 325 23.27 -21.71 22.69
N PRO A 326 22.62 -20.55 22.54
CA PRO A 326 23.23 -19.35 21.98
C PRO A 326 24.04 -18.59 23.04
N PHE A 327 25.17 -18.06 22.62
CA PHE A 327 25.98 -17.09 23.31
C PHE A 327 26.11 -15.87 22.40
N CYS A 328 25.73 -14.69 22.88
CA CYS A 328 25.68 -13.48 22.08
C CYS A 328 26.53 -12.39 22.73
N TRP A 329 27.31 -11.68 21.91
CA TRP A 329 28.17 -10.59 22.33
C TRP A 329 27.96 -9.33 21.51
N ALA A 330 28.17 -8.18 22.14
CA ALA A 330 28.30 -6.91 21.45
C ALA A 330 29.21 -5.93 22.20
N PRO A 331 29.98 -5.09 21.50
CA PRO A 331 30.70 -3.99 22.11
C PRO A 331 29.72 -3.01 22.78
N ARG A 332 30.02 -2.58 24.00
CA ARG A 332 29.17 -1.62 24.75
C ARG A 332 28.89 -0.34 23.96
N ALA A 333 29.89 0.19 23.25
CA ALA A 333 29.76 1.38 22.41
C ALA A 333 28.79 1.18 21.22
N ALA A 334 28.71 -0.05 20.69
CA ALA A 334 27.77 -0.39 19.61
C ALA A 334 26.32 -0.44 20.13
N LEU A 335 26.12 -0.92 21.36
CA LEU A 335 24.79 -0.96 22.01
C LEU A 335 24.24 0.46 22.24
N GLU A 336 25.06 1.37 22.78
CA GLU A 336 24.65 2.77 23.00
C GLU A 336 24.26 3.50 21.71
N THR A 337 24.99 3.23 20.62
CA THR A 337 24.70 3.81 19.30
C THR A 337 23.40 3.25 18.72
N ARG A 338 23.13 1.95 18.94
CA ARG A 338 21.92 1.26 18.46
C ARG A 338 20.66 1.69 19.20
N GLU A 339 20.72 1.87 20.51
CA GLU A 339 19.56 2.32 21.29
C GLU A 339 19.09 3.72 20.88
N ARG A 340 20.03 4.60 20.48
CA ARG A 340 19.71 5.93 19.94
C ARG A 340 19.04 5.89 18.57
N ARG A 341 19.29 4.87 17.75
CA ARG A 341 18.80 4.75 16.37
C ARG A 341 17.53 3.89 16.21
N ASN A 342 17.47 2.72 16.87
CA ASN A 342 16.48 1.68 16.54
C ASN A 342 15.38 1.48 17.59
N LYS A 343 15.28 2.30 18.65
CA LYS A 343 14.27 2.20 19.73
C LYS A 343 14.19 0.85 20.49
N THR A 344 14.90 -0.21 20.07
CA THR A 344 15.03 -1.49 20.79
C THR A 344 16.08 -1.38 21.89
N ARG A 345 15.70 -1.69 23.14
CA ARG A 345 16.56 -1.60 24.34
C ARG A 345 17.35 -2.89 24.55
N PHE A 346 18.59 -2.93 24.09
CA PHE A 346 19.50 -4.07 24.28
C PHE A 346 20.02 -4.16 25.73
N ASP A 347 19.95 -3.07 26.49
CA ASP A 347 20.26 -3.03 27.92
C ASP A 347 19.47 -4.07 28.73
N ASN A 348 18.20 -4.31 28.36
CA ASN A 348 17.36 -5.29 29.04
C ASN A 348 17.88 -6.71 28.84
N TRP A 349 18.35 -7.03 27.63
CA TRP A 349 18.90 -8.35 27.31
C TRP A 349 20.24 -8.59 27.99
N SER A 350 21.05 -7.55 28.15
CA SER A 350 22.30 -7.66 28.91
C SER A 350 22.04 -7.88 30.40
N ARG A 351 21.09 -7.14 30.98
CA ARG A 351 20.69 -7.33 32.39
C ARG A 351 20.05 -8.69 32.67
N SER A 352 19.34 -9.26 31.71
CA SER A 352 18.73 -10.58 31.82
C SER A 352 19.69 -11.73 31.44
N GLY A 353 20.95 -11.44 31.12
CA GLY A 353 21.98 -12.43 30.80
C GLY A 353 21.84 -13.08 29.42
N HIS A 354 21.02 -12.52 28.52
CA HIS A 354 20.87 -13.02 27.14
C HIS A 354 21.89 -12.42 26.17
N LEU A 355 22.61 -11.38 26.58
CA LEU A 355 23.62 -10.69 25.78
C LEU A 355 24.79 -10.24 26.66
N GLU A 356 26.01 -10.59 26.29
CA GLU A 356 27.20 -10.12 26.98
C GLU A 356 27.74 -8.84 26.32
N ALA A 357 27.79 -7.75 27.08
CA ALA A 357 28.33 -6.48 26.64
C ALA A 357 29.84 -6.43 26.90
N THR A 358 30.65 -6.54 25.85
CA THR A 358 32.12 -6.51 25.95
C THR A 358 32.64 -5.07 26.10
N ALA A 359 33.82 -4.93 26.70
CA ALA A 359 34.48 -3.63 26.89
C ALA A 359 34.98 -3.01 25.57
N GLY A 360 35.25 -3.88 24.58
CA GLY A 360 35.63 -3.59 23.20
C GLY A 360 35.36 -4.84 22.38
#